data_AF-A0A0M2HPH2-F1
#
_entry.id   AF-A0A0M2HPH2-F1
#
_cell.length_a   1.000
_cell.length_b   1.000
_cell.length_c   1.000
_cell.angle_alpha   90.00
_cell.angle_beta   90.00
_cell.angle_gamma   90.00
#
_symmetry.space_group_name_H-M   'P 1'
#
loop_
_entity.id
_entity.type
_entity.pdbx_description
1 polymer ?
#
loop_
_entity_poly.entity_id
_entity_poly.type
_entity_poly.pdbx_seq_one_letter_code
_entity_poly.pdbx_strand_id
1 'polypeptide(L)'
;MRWDRLFEDLEGQLASEWEAERAALDAESERLRISRLDLRGRLRMLCSAQARIVLTLAGIRPLPVRLDALGADWVAASDIAAEGARAARSMRIIPLHAIRGIDVDHGMLLASLDPQDEQTEVLRERMTLGFVLRDLARRRVPVRISTADEELHGTIDRAGADHLDLARHEPGRARLASEVSGFRIIPFATIVAVQTAGDQVP
;
A
#
# COMPACT_ATOMS: atom_id res chain seq x y z
N MET A 1 -18.76 47.91 -42.41
CA MET A 1 -18.19 46.69 -43.05
C MET A 1 -16.70 46.45 -42.77
N ARG A 2 -15.78 47.42 -42.90
CA ARG A 2 -14.35 47.22 -42.52
C ARG A 2 -14.11 47.22 -41.01
N TRP A 3 -14.90 48.01 -40.28
CA TRP A 3 -14.84 48.10 -38.82
C TRP A 3 -15.44 46.86 -38.14
N ASP A 4 -16.55 46.34 -38.65
CA ASP A 4 -17.20 45.15 -38.09
C ASP A 4 -16.26 43.94 -38.07
N ARG A 5 -15.51 43.70 -39.16
CA ARG A 5 -14.48 42.64 -39.21
C ARG A 5 -13.33 42.85 -38.24
N LEU A 6 -12.92 44.10 -38.02
CA LEU A 6 -11.85 44.41 -37.06
C LEU A 6 -12.31 44.14 -35.63
N PHE A 7 -13.56 44.48 -35.30
CA PHE A 7 -14.13 44.16 -33.99
C PHE A 7 -14.30 42.65 -33.81
N GLU A 8 -14.81 41.93 -34.81
CA GLU A 8 -14.90 40.46 -34.80
C GLU A 8 -13.52 39.80 -34.57
N ASP A 9 -12.46 40.29 -35.24
CA ASP A 9 -11.10 39.76 -35.07
C ASP A 9 -10.55 40.03 -33.67
N LEU A 10 -10.76 41.23 -33.11
CA LEU A 10 -10.33 41.60 -31.76
C LEU A 10 -11.12 40.85 -30.67
N GLU A 11 -12.43 40.67 -30.86
CA GLU A 11 -13.28 39.89 -29.97
C GLU A 11 -12.85 38.42 -29.97
N GLY A 12 -12.53 37.85 -31.14
CA GLY A 12 -11.98 36.50 -31.26
C GLY A 12 -10.61 36.35 -30.57
N GLN A 13 -9.72 37.34 -30.70
CA GLN A 13 -8.43 37.35 -30.00
C GLN A 13 -8.61 37.41 -28.48
N LEU A 14 -9.43 38.33 -27.97
CA LEU A 14 -9.71 38.47 -26.54
C LEU A 14 -10.38 37.21 -25.96
N ALA A 15 -11.34 36.61 -26.67
CA ALA A 15 -11.97 35.37 -26.24
C ALA A 15 -10.95 34.22 -26.13
N SER A 16 -10.07 34.08 -27.12
CA SER A 16 -9.00 33.09 -27.09
C SER A 16 -8.00 33.32 -25.95
N GLU A 17 -7.66 34.58 -25.65
CA GLU A 17 -6.76 34.92 -24.53
C GLU A 17 -7.40 34.58 -23.18
N TRP A 18 -8.68 34.89 -22.99
CA TRP A 18 -9.40 34.54 -21.77
C TRP A 18 -9.57 33.02 -21.59
N GLU A 19 -9.86 32.27 -22.65
CA GLU A 19 -9.91 30.81 -22.59
C GLU A 19 -8.55 30.23 -22.22
N ALA A 20 -7.47 30.75 -22.80
CA ALA A 20 -6.10 30.32 -22.48
C ALA A 20 -5.71 30.65 -21.04
N GLU A 21 -6.03 31.86 -20.56
CA GLU A 21 -5.78 32.26 -19.17
C GLU A 21 -6.55 31.36 -18.20
N ARG A 22 -7.83 31.09 -18.49
CA ARG A 22 -8.66 30.22 -17.65
C ARG A 22 -8.13 28.80 -17.62
N ALA A 23 -7.74 28.24 -18.77
CA ALA A 23 -7.14 26.92 -18.83
C ALA A 23 -5.81 26.86 -18.05
N ALA A 24 -4.99 27.93 -18.09
CA ALA A 24 -3.76 28.02 -17.33
C ALA A 24 -4.00 28.07 -15.82
N LEU A 25 -5.01 28.83 -15.37
CA LEU A 25 -5.41 28.90 -13.97
C LEU A 25 -5.96 27.56 -13.47
N ASP A 26 -6.80 26.88 -14.26
CA ASP A 26 -7.35 25.57 -13.93
C ASP A 26 -6.23 24.52 -13.81
N ALA A 27 -5.27 24.52 -14.74
CA ALA A 27 -4.12 23.63 -14.70
C ALA A 27 -3.21 23.89 -13.47
N GLU A 28 -3.00 25.15 -13.09
CA GLU A 28 -2.21 25.48 -11.90
C GLU A 28 -2.92 25.09 -10.62
N SER A 29 -4.23 25.35 -10.54
CA SER A 29 -5.08 24.91 -9.43
C SER A 29 -5.00 23.39 -9.23
N GLU A 30 -5.07 22.62 -10.33
CA GLU A 30 -4.95 21.17 -10.29
C GLU A 30 -3.56 20.69 -9.86
N ARG A 31 -2.48 21.33 -10.34
CA ARG A 31 -1.11 21.04 -9.88
C ARG A 31 -0.95 21.29 -8.38
N LEU A 32 -1.47 22.42 -7.89
CA LEU A 32 -1.43 22.75 -6.46
C LEU A 32 -2.24 21.73 -5.64
N ARG A 33 -3.39 21.30 -6.14
CA ARG A 33 -4.20 20.25 -5.50
C ARG A 33 -3.42 18.94 -5.39
N ILE A 34 -2.85 18.46 -6.51
CA ILE A 34 -2.05 17.23 -6.55
C ILE A 34 -0.81 17.33 -5.65
N SER A 35 -0.18 18.51 -5.56
CA SER A 35 1.02 18.71 -4.72
C SER A 35 0.78 18.46 -3.23
N ARG A 36 -0.48 18.54 -2.77
CA ARG A 36 -0.88 18.31 -1.37
C ARG A 36 -1.31 16.87 -1.09
N LEU A 37 -1.47 16.06 -2.14
CA LEU A 37 -1.91 14.68 -2.00
C LEU A 37 -0.76 13.81 -1.47
N ASP A 38 -0.97 13.17 -0.34
CA ASP A 38 0.00 12.23 0.22
C ASP A 38 -0.15 10.82 -0.36
N LEU A 39 0.90 10.02 -0.23
CA LEU A 39 0.88 8.63 -0.71
C LEU A 39 -0.20 7.80 0.02
N ARG A 40 -0.48 8.13 1.28
CA ARG A 40 -1.47 7.43 2.09
C ARG A 40 -2.88 7.62 1.53
N GLY A 41 -3.25 8.83 1.13
CA GLY A 41 -4.53 9.13 0.47
C GLY A 41 -4.67 8.36 -0.84
N ARG A 42 -3.59 8.25 -1.63
CA ARG A 42 -3.58 7.42 -2.84
C ARG A 42 -3.77 5.94 -2.52
N LEU A 43 -3.07 5.42 -1.51
CA LEU A 43 -3.22 4.03 -1.06
C LEU A 43 -4.62 3.74 -0.52
N ARG A 44 -5.26 4.71 0.15
CA ARG A 44 -6.65 4.58 0.61
C ARG A 44 -7.60 4.33 -0.55
N MET A 45 -7.53 5.16 -1.61
CA MET A 45 -8.32 4.96 -2.84
C MET A 45 -8.03 3.58 -3.44
N LEU A 46 -6.75 3.22 -3.62
CA LEU A 46 -6.37 1.94 -4.22
C LEU A 46 -6.84 0.73 -3.40
N CYS A 47 -6.88 0.82 -2.07
CA CYS A 47 -7.45 -0.23 -1.22
C CYS A 47 -8.98 -0.31 -1.36
N SER A 48 -9.68 0.82 -1.37
CA SER A 48 -11.14 0.87 -1.57
C SER A 48 -11.56 0.27 -2.91
N ALA A 49 -10.77 0.50 -3.96
CA ALA A 49 -10.97 -0.08 -5.29
C ALA A 49 -10.52 -1.54 -5.40
N GLN A 50 -9.93 -2.12 -4.34
CA GLN A 50 -9.26 -3.42 -4.36
C GLN A 50 -8.30 -3.57 -5.55
N ALA A 51 -7.50 -2.53 -5.80
CA ALA A 51 -6.67 -2.42 -6.98
C ALA A 51 -5.65 -3.56 -7.07
N ARG A 52 -5.48 -4.10 -8.28
CA ARG A 52 -4.38 -5.02 -8.61
C ARG A 52 -3.18 -4.19 -9.02
N ILE A 53 -2.09 -4.32 -8.27
CA ILE A 53 -0.88 -3.50 -8.42
C ILE A 53 0.36 -4.38 -8.40
N VAL A 54 1.50 -3.80 -8.79
CA VAL A 54 2.80 -4.39 -8.49
C VAL A 54 3.54 -3.49 -7.51
N LEU A 55 3.90 -4.06 -6.36
CA LEU A 55 4.70 -3.36 -5.36
C LEU A 55 6.19 -3.62 -5.61
N THR A 56 6.95 -2.55 -5.73
CA THR A 56 8.41 -2.61 -5.62
C THR A 56 8.78 -2.44 -4.15
N LEU A 57 9.43 -3.45 -3.59
CA LEU A 57 9.77 -3.56 -2.17
C LEU A 57 11.28 -3.73 -2.02
N ALA A 58 11.84 -3.34 -0.88
CA ALA A 58 13.29 -3.44 -0.65
C ALA A 58 13.77 -4.90 -0.64
N GLY A 59 14.78 -5.24 -1.45
CA GLY A 59 15.47 -6.54 -1.41
C GLY A 59 14.67 -7.74 -1.93
N ILE A 60 13.44 -7.55 -2.41
CA ILE A 60 12.62 -8.63 -2.97
C ILE A 60 12.15 -8.29 -4.39
N ARG A 61 11.79 -9.34 -5.16
CA ARG A 61 11.25 -9.16 -6.51
C ARG A 61 9.95 -8.35 -6.47
N PRO A 62 9.64 -7.59 -7.55
CA PRO A 62 8.35 -6.93 -7.70
C PRO A 62 7.21 -7.90 -7.39
N LEU A 63 6.26 -7.42 -6.59
CA LEU A 63 5.27 -8.26 -5.94
C LEU A 63 3.86 -7.89 -6.45
N PRO A 64 3.30 -8.69 -7.38
CA PRO A 64 1.92 -8.53 -7.82
C PRO A 64 0.95 -8.87 -6.69
N VAL A 65 0.10 -7.93 -6.32
CA VAL A 65 -0.86 -8.08 -5.23
C VAL A 65 -2.18 -7.39 -5.55
N ARG A 66 -3.24 -7.83 -4.89
CA ARG A 66 -4.44 -7.03 -4.74
C ARG A 66 -4.40 -6.33 -3.39
N LEU A 67 -4.52 -5.01 -3.35
CA LEU A 67 -4.66 -4.30 -2.08
C LEU A 67 -6.02 -4.59 -1.46
N ASP A 68 -6.03 -4.90 -0.17
CA ASP A 68 -7.26 -5.23 0.55
C ASP A 68 -7.59 -4.21 1.65
N ALA A 69 -6.57 -3.68 2.35
CA ALA A 69 -6.81 -2.71 3.43
C ALA A 69 -5.59 -1.83 3.75
N LEU A 70 -5.87 -0.67 4.35
CA LEU A 70 -4.89 0.29 4.86
C LEU A 70 -4.98 0.36 6.40
N GLY A 71 -3.83 0.22 7.07
CA GLY A 71 -3.67 0.51 8.50
C GLY A 71 -2.98 1.85 8.71
N ALA A 72 -2.46 2.15 9.91
CA ALA A 72 -1.81 3.43 10.21
C ALA A 72 -0.46 3.61 9.48
N ASP A 73 0.32 2.53 9.39
CA ASP A 73 1.69 2.50 8.86
C ASP A 73 1.98 1.21 8.08
N TRP A 74 0.93 0.52 7.62
CA TRP A 74 1.01 -0.71 6.83
C TRP A 74 -0.17 -0.84 5.85
N VAL A 75 0.00 -1.68 4.82
CA VAL A 75 -1.08 -2.14 3.93
C VAL A 75 -1.20 -3.66 4.00
N ALA A 76 -2.43 -4.13 3.86
CA ALA A 76 -2.79 -5.52 3.67
C ALA A 76 -3.01 -5.81 2.20
N ALA A 77 -2.43 -6.89 1.70
CA ALA A 77 -2.58 -7.28 0.32
C ALA A 77 -2.65 -8.81 0.16
N SER A 78 -3.46 -9.27 -0.77
CA SER A 78 -3.59 -10.68 -1.14
C SER A 78 -2.74 -10.98 -2.36
N ASP A 79 -2.12 -12.16 -2.37
CA ASP A 79 -1.45 -12.68 -3.56
C ASP A 79 -2.44 -12.80 -4.72
N ILE A 80 -2.01 -12.36 -5.91
CA ILE A 80 -2.74 -12.68 -7.14
C ILE A 80 -2.34 -14.10 -7.54
N ALA A 81 -3.29 -15.04 -7.42
CA ALA A 81 -3.05 -16.41 -7.87
C ALA A 81 -2.80 -16.44 -9.39
N ALA A 82 -1.82 -17.23 -9.82
CA ALA A 82 -1.67 -17.57 -11.23
C ALA A 82 -2.91 -18.34 -11.71
N GLU A 83 -3.40 -18.05 -12.92
CA GLU A 83 -4.54 -18.76 -13.51
C GLU A 83 -4.32 -20.28 -13.49
N GLY A 84 -5.31 -21.03 -13.01
CA GLY A 84 -5.27 -22.50 -12.95
C GLY A 84 -4.62 -23.08 -11.69
N ALA A 85 -3.97 -22.28 -10.84
CA ALA A 85 -3.42 -22.77 -9.57
C ALA A 85 -4.46 -22.67 -8.44
N ARG A 86 -4.67 -23.77 -7.71
CA ARG A 86 -5.38 -23.77 -6.41
C ARG A 86 -4.44 -23.19 -5.35
N ALA A 87 -4.02 -21.94 -5.52
CA ALA A 87 -3.10 -21.29 -4.61
C ALA A 87 -3.81 -21.15 -3.25
N ALA A 88 -3.17 -21.63 -2.18
CA ALA A 88 -3.58 -21.29 -0.84
C ALA A 88 -3.61 -19.76 -0.76
N ARG A 89 -4.77 -19.18 -0.41
CA ARG A 89 -4.85 -17.74 -0.20
C ARG A 89 -3.81 -17.38 0.84
N SER A 90 -2.92 -16.46 0.52
CA SER A 90 -2.03 -15.85 1.49
C SER A 90 -2.26 -14.36 1.52
N MET A 91 -2.03 -13.81 2.69
CA MET A 91 -2.17 -12.39 2.94
C MET A 91 -0.83 -11.87 3.39
N ARG A 92 -0.49 -10.66 2.94
CA ARG A 92 0.73 -9.95 3.30
C ARG A 92 0.37 -8.66 4.01
N ILE A 93 1.08 -8.41 5.10
CA ILE A 93 1.14 -7.11 5.78
C ILE A 93 2.47 -6.48 5.37
N ILE A 94 2.39 -5.31 4.74
CA ILE A 94 3.54 -4.61 4.16
C ILE A 94 3.64 -3.24 4.84
N PRO A 95 4.71 -2.97 5.61
CA PRO A 95 4.92 -1.65 6.20
C PRO A 95 5.10 -0.58 5.12
N LEU A 96 4.56 0.62 5.33
CA LEU A 96 4.62 1.69 4.33
C LEU A 96 6.07 2.10 4.00
N HIS A 97 6.97 2.06 4.99
CA HIS A 97 8.38 2.38 4.80
C HIS A 97 9.11 1.39 3.87
N ALA A 98 8.57 0.18 3.68
CA ALA A 98 9.15 -0.83 2.80
C ALA A 98 8.77 -0.62 1.32
N ILE A 99 7.74 0.20 1.04
CA ILE A 99 7.28 0.49 -0.32
C ILE A 99 8.26 1.44 -1.01
N ARG A 100 8.83 0.99 -2.13
CA ARG A 100 9.76 1.77 -2.97
C ARG A 100 9.12 2.25 -4.27
N GLY A 101 8.06 1.58 -4.71
CA GLY A 101 7.31 1.95 -5.90
C GLY A 101 5.99 1.19 -5.98
N ILE A 102 5.04 1.76 -6.72
CA ILE A 102 3.71 1.20 -6.95
C ILE A 102 3.43 1.32 -8.44
N ASP A 103 3.37 0.20 -9.14
CA ASP A 103 2.93 0.16 -10.53
C ASP A 103 1.42 -0.11 -10.57
N VAL A 104 0.70 0.75 -11.26
CA VAL A 104 -0.75 0.74 -11.46
C VAL A 104 -1.06 0.99 -12.92
N ASP A 105 -2.23 0.55 -13.39
CA ASP A 105 -2.73 0.97 -14.69
C ASP A 105 -3.08 2.47 -14.70
N HIS A 106 -3.21 3.04 -15.90
CA HIS A 106 -3.47 4.48 -16.06
C HIS A 106 -4.80 4.93 -15.44
N GLY A 107 -5.83 4.08 -15.46
CA GLY A 107 -7.12 4.38 -14.85
C GLY A 107 -7.02 4.49 -13.33
N MET A 108 -6.35 3.52 -12.69
CA MET A 108 -6.09 3.55 -11.25
C MET A 108 -5.13 4.68 -10.84
N LEU A 109 -4.15 5.03 -11.69
CA LEU A 109 -3.29 6.19 -11.49
C LEU A 109 -4.12 7.47 -11.36
N LEU A 110 -5.02 7.73 -12.33
CA LEU A 110 -5.87 8.91 -12.34
C LEU A 110 -6.89 8.89 -11.20
N ALA A 111 -7.60 7.78 -11.00
CA ALA A 111 -8.57 7.64 -9.90
C ALA A 111 -7.94 7.88 -8.53
N SER A 112 -6.65 7.55 -8.36
CA SER A 112 -5.95 7.73 -7.09
C SER A 112 -5.64 9.19 -6.77
N LEU A 113 -5.81 10.09 -7.74
CA LEU A 113 -5.63 11.53 -7.54
C LEU A 113 -6.85 12.19 -6.88
N ASP A 114 -8.01 11.54 -6.90
CA ASP A 114 -9.24 12.10 -6.34
C ASP A 114 -9.23 12.00 -4.81
N PRO A 115 -9.46 13.13 -4.11
CA PRO A 115 -9.46 13.15 -2.66
C PRO A 115 -10.60 12.27 -2.15
N GLN A 116 -10.27 11.34 -1.26
CA GLN A 116 -11.28 10.54 -0.57
C GLN A 116 -11.75 11.32 0.66
N ASP A 117 -13.06 11.31 0.93
CA ASP A 117 -13.61 11.96 2.13
C ASP A 117 -12.95 11.39 3.40
N GLU A 118 -12.25 12.25 4.13
CA GLU A 118 -11.56 11.91 5.40
C GLU A 118 -12.54 11.48 6.51
N GLN A 119 -13.83 11.74 6.32
CA GLN A 119 -14.87 11.60 7.35
C GLN A 119 -15.20 10.15 7.71
N THR A 120 -14.70 9.16 6.94
CA THR A 120 -14.86 7.73 7.25
C THR A 120 -13.51 7.08 7.53
N GLU A 121 -12.77 7.60 8.52
CA GLU A 121 -11.64 6.83 9.07
C GLU A 121 -12.16 5.53 9.69
N VAL A 122 -11.98 4.44 8.95
CA VAL A 122 -12.28 3.09 9.43
C VAL A 122 -11.35 2.81 10.62
N LEU A 123 -11.86 2.19 11.69
CA LEU A 123 -11.07 1.84 12.89
C LEU A 123 -9.70 1.21 12.56
N ARG A 124 -9.65 0.43 11.47
CA ARG A 124 -8.43 -0.20 10.95
C ARG A 124 -7.31 0.79 10.62
N GLU A 125 -7.63 1.97 10.12
CA GLU A 125 -6.65 3.00 9.78
C GLU A 125 -5.88 3.53 10.99
N ARG A 126 -6.38 3.29 12.21
CA ARG A 126 -5.71 3.66 13.47
C ARG A 126 -4.83 2.54 14.02
N MET A 127 -4.90 1.34 13.46
CA MET A 127 -4.12 0.18 13.90
C MET A 127 -2.71 0.26 13.33
N THR A 128 -1.70 0.32 14.19
CA THR A 128 -0.29 0.32 13.77
C THR A 128 0.20 -1.09 13.45
N LEU A 129 1.34 -1.19 12.77
CA LEU A 129 2.03 -2.44 12.47
C LEU A 129 2.27 -3.24 13.75
N GLY A 130 2.77 -2.56 14.79
CA GLY A 130 2.98 -3.18 16.11
C GLY A 130 1.68 -3.75 16.72
N PHE A 131 0.53 -3.09 16.50
CA PHE A 131 -0.76 -3.66 16.93
C PHE A 131 -1.05 -4.98 16.22
N VAL A 132 -0.88 -5.04 14.90
CA VAL A 132 -1.15 -6.24 14.10
C VAL A 132 -0.19 -7.37 14.45
N LEU A 133 1.10 -7.06 14.62
CA LEU A 133 2.11 -8.06 14.99
C LEU A 133 1.87 -8.64 16.40
N ARG A 134 1.36 -7.83 17.35
CA ARG A 134 0.93 -8.33 18.67
C ARG A 134 -0.27 -9.24 18.58
N ASP A 135 -1.23 -8.95 17.70
CA ASP A 135 -2.36 -9.84 17.47
C ASP A 135 -1.91 -11.19 16.87
N LEU A 136 -1.00 -11.18 15.89
CA LEU A 136 -0.40 -12.39 15.33
C LEU A 136 0.37 -13.20 16.40
N ALA A 137 1.13 -12.52 17.27
CA ALA A 137 1.82 -13.15 18.39
C ALA A 137 0.84 -13.80 19.37
N ARG A 138 -0.24 -13.09 19.74
CA ARG A 138 -1.30 -13.59 20.63
C ARG A 138 -1.96 -14.85 20.06
N ARG A 139 -2.24 -14.86 18.76
CA ARG A 139 -2.87 -15.99 18.06
C ARG A 139 -1.90 -17.10 17.68
N ARG A 140 -0.59 -16.92 17.90
CA ARG A 140 0.47 -17.88 17.56
C ARG A 140 0.41 -18.32 16.09
N VAL A 141 0.08 -17.37 15.20
CA VAL A 141 -0.01 -17.63 13.77
C VAL A 141 1.41 -17.84 13.21
N PRO A 142 1.68 -18.93 12.48
CA PRO A 142 2.93 -19.09 11.74
C PRO A 142 3.03 -18.01 10.67
N VAL A 143 4.17 -17.33 10.63
CA VAL A 143 4.46 -16.24 9.69
C VAL A 143 5.69 -16.55 8.86
N ARG A 144 5.73 -15.96 7.68
CA ARG A 144 6.95 -15.75 6.93
C ARG A 144 7.27 -14.26 6.93
N ILE A 145 8.46 -13.89 7.35
CA ILE A 145 8.93 -12.51 7.42
C ILE A 145 10.01 -12.32 6.37
N SER A 146 9.77 -11.43 5.43
CA SER A 146 10.78 -10.99 4.47
C SER A 146 11.47 -9.75 5.01
N THR A 147 12.79 -9.74 4.94
CA THR A 147 13.64 -8.55 5.11
C THR A 147 14.32 -8.24 3.77
N ALA A 148 15.19 -7.23 3.73
CA ALA A 148 15.93 -6.93 2.50
C ALA A 148 16.96 -8.03 2.15
N ASP A 149 17.43 -8.78 3.16
CA ASP A 149 18.56 -9.70 3.01
C ASP A 149 18.14 -11.17 3.07
N GLU A 150 17.05 -11.47 3.79
CA GLU A 150 16.63 -12.85 4.04
C GLU A 150 15.12 -13.00 4.23
N GLU A 151 14.65 -14.23 4.12
CA GLU A 151 13.31 -14.66 4.46
C GLU A 151 13.35 -15.65 5.63
N LEU A 152 12.53 -15.40 6.63
CA LEU A 152 12.48 -16.18 7.86
C LEU A 152 11.09 -16.79 8.03
N HIS A 153 11.03 -18.06 8.44
CA HIS A 153 9.79 -18.69 8.87
C HIS A 153 9.80 -18.95 10.38
N GLY A 154 8.65 -18.77 11.03
CA GLY A 154 8.51 -19.05 12.44
C GLY A 154 7.19 -18.56 13.01
N THR A 155 7.13 -18.50 14.34
CA THR A 155 5.99 -17.95 15.08
C THR A 155 6.46 -16.79 15.94
N ILE A 156 5.69 -15.69 15.93
CA ILE A 156 6.01 -14.52 16.76
C ILE A 156 5.72 -14.87 18.22
N ASP A 157 6.73 -14.75 19.08
CA ASP A 157 6.60 -14.92 20.52
C ASP A 157 6.09 -13.68 21.20
N ARG A 158 6.68 -12.54 20.81
CA ARG A 158 6.39 -11.23 21.37
C ARG A 158 6.57 -10.18 20.28
N ALA A 159 5.80 -9.11 20.36
CA ALA A 159 5.98 -7.91 19.56
C ALA A 159 6.03 -6.71 20.51
N GLY A 160 7.18 -6.07 20.60
CA GLY A 160 7.48 -4.94 21.46
C GLY A 160 7.00 -3.61 20.87
N ALA A 161 7.76 -2.55 21.16
CA ALA A 161 7.49 -1.21 20.65
C ALA A 161 7.87 -1.09 19.17
N ASP A 162 9.05 -1.62 18.81
CA ASP A 162 9.72 -1.42 17.54
C ASP A 162 10.41 -2.70 17.02
N HIS A 163 10.18 -3.84 17.67
CA HIS A 163 10.78 -5.12 17.33
C HIS A 163 9.86 -6.29 17.69
N LEU A 164 10.17 -7.47 17.17
CA LEU A 164 9.54 -8.73 17.56
C LEU A 164 10.57 -9.81 17.87
N ASP A 165 10.16 -10.79 18.67
CA ASP A 165 10.88 -12.04 18.91
C ASP A 165 10.26 -13.14 18.05
N LEU A 166 11.03 -13.68 17.11
CA LEU A 166 10.61 -14.78 16.25
C LEU A 166 11.24 -16.10 16.73
N ALA A 167 10.40 -17.08 17.04
CA ALA A 167 10.82 -18.47 17.22
C ALA A 167 10.86 -19.15 15.85
N ARG A 168 12.06 -19.39 15.32
CA ARG A 168 12.29 -19.98 14.00
C ARG A 168 12.06 -21.48 14.05
N HIS A 169 11.34 -22.01 13.07
CA HIS A 169 11.12 -23.44 12.88
C HIS A 169 10.85 -23.71 11.40
N GLU A 170 10.89 -24.97 10.99
CA GLU A 170 10.62 -25.34 9.60
C GLU A 170 9.15 -25.12 9.22
N PRO A 171 8.85 -24.75 7.96
CA PRO A 171 7.49 -24.68 7.44
C PRO A 171 6.73 -25.99 7.63
N GLY A 172 5.48 -25.89 8.06
CA GLY A 172 4.61 -27.05 8.32
C GLY A 172 4.86 -27.74 9.66
N ARG A 173 5.89 -27.35 10.42
CA ARG A 173 6.08 -27.77 11.81
C ARG A 173 5.37 -26.79 12.74
N ALA A 174 4.73 -27.33 13.78
CA ALA A 174 4.20 -26.52 14.86
C ALA A 174 5.35 -25.96 15.73
N ARG A 175 5.13 -24.81 16.37
CA ARG A 175 6.08 -24.22 17.31
C ARG A 175 6.17 -25.04 18.61
N LEU A 176 6.92 -26.13 18.59
CA LEU A 176 7.28 -26.94 19.75
C LEU A 176 8.72 -26.63 20.17
N ALA A 177 9.04 -26.75 21.46
CA ALA A 177 10.38 -26.43 21.97
C ALA A 177 11.50 -27.24 21.26
N SER A 178 11.21 -28.47 20.84
CA SER A 178 12.14 -29.32 20.08
C SER A 178 12.28 -28.95 18.60
N GLU A 179 11.29 -28.27 18.03
CA GLU A 179 11.24 -27.91 16.61
C GLU A 179 11.78 -26.49 16.35
N VAL A 180 12.02 -25.72 17.42
CA VAL A 180 12.59 -24.37 17.31
C VAL A 180 14.09 -24.48 17.02
N SER A 181 14.49 -24.02 15.82
CA SER A 181 15.89 -23.98 15.38
C SER A 181 16.65 -22.76 15.90
N GLY A 182 15.96 -21.77 16.44
CA GLY A 182 16.56 -20.61 17.09
C GLY A 182 15.60 -19.46 17.28
N PHE A 183 16.09 -18.38 17.88
CA PHE A 183 15.31 -17.16 18.10
C PHE A 183 15.96 -15.98 17.38
N ARG A 184 15.13 -15.10 16.82
CA ARG A 184 15.58 -13.86 16.18
C ARG A 184 14.77 -12.69 16.69
N ILE A 185 15.47 -11.69 17.24
CA ILE A 185 14.89 -10.36 17.45
C ILE A 185 14.97 -9.60 16.12
N ILE A 186 13.85 -9.08 15.63
CA ILE A 186 13.73 -8.38 14.34
C ILE A 186 13.15 -6.98 14.57
N PRO A 187 13.89 -5.90 14.25
CA PRO A 187 13.34 -4.56 14.24
C PRO A 187 12.22 -4.39 13.19
N PHE A 188 11.15 -3.69 13.52
CA PHE A 188 10.05 -3.42 12.58
C PHE A 188 10.52 -2.67 11.33
N ALA A 189 11.53 -1.80 11.48
CA ALA A 189 12.10 -1.02 10.39
C ALA A 189 12.84 -1.87 9.33
N THR A 190 13.17 -3.13 9.62
CA THR A 190 13.79 -4.04 8.65
C THR A 190 12.78 -4.99 7.99
N ILE A 191 11.52 -4.95 8.44
CA ILE A 191 10.46 -5.81 7.91
C ILE A 191 10.01 -5.26 6.56
N VAL A 192 10.15 -6.07 5.52
CA VAL A 192 9.67 -5.75 4.17
C VAL A 192 8.25 -6.24 3.97
N ALA A 193 7.96 -7.46 4.42
CA ALA A 193 6.62 -8.04 4.40
C ALA A 193 6.47 -9.12 5.46
N VAL A 194 5.25 -9.29 5.97
CA VAL A 194 4.84 -10.43 6.81
C VAL A 194 3.73 -11.17 6.10
N GLN A 195 3.96 -12.43 5.74
CA GLN A 195 2.98 -13.29 5.08
C GLN A 195 2.36 -14.27 6.09
N THR A 196 1.04 -14.41 6.04
CA THR A 196 0.27 -15.43 6.76
C THR A 196 -0.51 -16.29 5.76
N ALA A 197 -0.97 -17.46 6.22
CA ALA A 197 -2.08 -18.14 5.53
C ALA A 197 -3.33 -17.23 5.53
N GLY A 198 -4.18 -17.36 4.52
CA GLY A 198 -5.37 -16.53 4.30
C GLY A 198 -6.34 -16.58 5.48
N ASP A 199 -7.12 -15.49 5.64
CA ASP A 199 -8.13 -15.26 6.68
C ASP A 199 -7.60 -14.90 8.08
N GLN A 200 -6.38 -14.38 8.18
CA GLN A 200 -5.72 -14.10 9.47
C GLN A 200 -5.48 -12.61 9.77
N VAL A 201 -6.10 -11.66 9.07
CA VAL A 201 -5.96 -10.21 9.36
C VAL A 201 -7.28 -9.64 9.90
N PRO A 202 -7.24 -8.78 10.94
CA PRO A 202 -8.43 -8.13 11.51
C PRO A 202 -9.12 -7.12 10.57
#